data_AF-A0A919G4Z3-F1
#
_entry.id   AF-A0A919G4Z3-F1
#
_cell.length_a   1.000
_cell.length_b   1.000
_cell.length_c   1.000
_cell.angle_alpha   90.00
_cell.angle_beta   90.00
_cell.angle_gamma   90.00
#
_symmetry.space_group_name_H-M   'P 1'
#
loop_
_entity.id
_entity.type
_entity.pdbx_description
1 polymer ?
#
loop_
_entity_poly.entity_id
_entity_poly.type
_entity_poly.pdbx_seq_one_letter_code
_entity_poly.pdbx_strand_id
1 'polypeptide(L)'
;MSTETEFVSDALRFLQEIGADTSGVEAGTNLFDTGVLDSLGTLAFLDFLEQQMGEEIEVEALDIDSIATLHGAHQFVQGHTQA
;
A
#
# COMPACT_ATOMS: atom_id res chain seq x y z
N MET A 1 1.77 -5.61 -15.83
CA MET A 1 1.76 -6.28 -14.52
C MET A 1 3.08 -5.99 -13.86
N SER A 2 3.11 -5.05 -12.92
CA SER A 2 4.32 -4.73 -12.16
C SER A 2 4.63 -5.89 -11.21
N THR A 3 5.90 -6.28 -11.15
CA THR A 3 6.37 -7.29 -10.19
C THR A 3 6.23 -6.77 -8.75
N GLU A 4 6.17 -7.67 -7.78
CA GLU A 4 6.11 -7.29 -6.35
C GLU A 4 7.25 -6.33 -5.98
N THR A 5 8.46 -6.59 -6.48
CA THR A 5 9.63 -5.74 -6.24
C THR A 5 9.46 -4.32 -6.79
N GLU A 6 8.86 -4.16 -7.97
CA GLU A 6 8.56 -2.85 -8.55
C GLU A 6 7.53 -2.11 -7.70
N PHE A 7 6.44 -2.79 -7.33
CA PHE A 7 5.39 -2.22 -6.49
C PHE A 7 5.92 -1.78 -5.13
N VAL A 8 6.71 -2.63 -4.46
CA VAL A 8 7.35 -2.30 -3.17
C VAL A 8 8.25 -1.09 -3.33
N SER A 9 9.04 -1.02 -4.40
CA SER A 9 9.93 0.14 -4.64
C SER A 9 9.15 1.43 -4.89
N ASP A 10 8.06 1.37 -5.67
CA ASP A 10 7.19 2.52 -5.93
C ASP A 10 6.43 2.97 -4.67
N ALA A 11 5.90 2.04 -3.89
CA ALA A 11 5.22 2.33 -2.64
C ALA A 11 6.18 2.96 -1.61
N LEU A 12 7.38 2.41 -1.44
CA LEU A 12 8.40 2.98 -0.54
C LEU A 12 8.83 4.39 -0.99
N ARG A 13 8.93 4.62 -2.29
CA ARG A 13 9.21 5.95 -2.84
C ARG A 13 8.07 6.92 -2.52
N PHE A 14 6.82 6.53 -2.78
CA PHE A 14 5.63 7.32 -2.46
C PHE A 14 5.56 7.68 -0.97
N LEU A 15 5.78 6.68 -0.09
CA LEU A 15 5.80 6.87 1.36
C LEU A 15 6.88 7.86 1.80
N GLN A 16 8.08 7.82 1.20
CA GLN A 16 9.12 8.82 1.45
C GLN A 16 8.73 10.22 0.92
N GLU A 17 8.05 10.30 -0.22
CA GLU A 17 7.59 11.58 -0.80
C GLU A 17 6.55 12.29 0.10
N ILE A 18 5.71 11.52 0.81
CA ILE A 18 4.77 12.06 1.80
C ILE A 18 5.40 12.27 3.19
N GLY A 19 6.70 11.97 3.36
CA GLY A 19 7.46 12.21 4.59
C GLY A 19 7.43 11.08 5.61
N ALA A 20 7.01 9.87 5.23
CA ALA A 20 7.06 8.69 6.10
C ALA A 20 8.47 8.11 6.18
N ASP A 21 8.86 7.62 7.36
CA ASP A 21 10.15 6.96 7.57
C ASP A 21 10.10 5.50 7.12
N THR A 22 10.51 5.21 5.90
CA THR A 22 10.50 3.84 5.36
C THR A 22 11.78 3.06 5.68
N SER A 23 12.58 3.53 6.64
CA SER A 23 13.89 2.98 6.97
C SER A 23 13.75 1.58 7.57
N GLY A 24 14.14 0.55 6.82
CA GLY A 24 14.03 -0.85 7.28
C GLY A 24 12.63 -1.46 7.14
N VAL A 25 11.75 -0.84 6.34
CA VAL A 25 10.48 -1.45 5.94
C VAL A 25 10.75 -2.51 4.88
N GLU A 26 10.32 -3.74 5.15
CA GLU A 26 10.32 -4.86 4.20
C GLU A 26 8.91 -5.14 3.68
N ALA A 27 8.79 -5.93 2.62
CA ALA A 27 7.49 -6.20 1.99
C ALA A 27 6.45 -6.80 2.95
N GLY A 28 6.89 -7.64 3.91
CA GLY A 28 6.04 -8.25 4.93
C GLY A 28 5.94 -7.47 6.23
N THR A 29 6.57 -6.29 6.33
CA THR A 29 6.52 -5.46 7.53
C THR A 29 5.17 -4.78 7.64
N ASN A 30 4.58 -4.80 8.85
CA ASN A 30 3.35 -4.07 9.12
C ASN A 30 3.62 -2.56 9.18
N LEU A 31 3.08 -1.83 8.21
CA LEU A 31 3.26 -0.40 8.03
C LEU A 31 2.54 0.42 9.12
N PHE A 32 1.46 -0.10 9.70
CA PHE A 32 0.75 0.54 10.81
C PHE A 32 1.53 0.37 12.12
N ASP A 33 2.03 -0.84 12.39
CA ASP A 33 2.81 -1.11 13.62
C ASP A 33 4.14 -0.34 13.65
N THR A 34 4.71 -0.07 12.48
CA THR A 34 5.93 0.73 12.34
C THR A 34 5.69 2.24 12.42
N GLY A 35 4.43 2.69 12.38
CA GLY A 35 4.08 4.12 12.35
C GLY A 35 4.37 4.78 11.00
N VAL A 36 4.62 3.99 9.95
CA VAL A 36 4.82 4.48 8.58
C VAL A 36 3.50 4.93 7.98
N LEU A 37 2.44 4.16 8.23
CA LEU A 37 1.07 4.54 7.90
C LEU A 37 0.36 5.09 9.14
N ASP A 38 0.38 6.41 9.26
CA ASP A 38 -0.54 7.16 10.11
C ASP A 38 -1.91 7.32 9.43
N SER A 39 -2.91 7.87 10.14
CA SER A 39 -4.26 8.08 9.59
C SER A 39 -4.29 8.85 8.26
N LEU A 40 -3.46 9.89 8.11
CA LEU A 40 -3.32 10.63 6.86
C LEU A 40 -2.51 9.86 5.80
N GLY A 41 -1.43 9.21 6.23
CA GLY A 41 -0.60 8.37 5.34
C GLY A 41 -1.39 7.20 4.77
N THR A 42 -2.34 6.67 5.54
CA THR A 42 -3.26 5.60 5.12
C THR A 42 -4.16 6.06 4.00
N LEU A 43 -4.78 7.24 4.13
CA LEU A 43 -5.60 7.81 3.06
C LEU A 43 -4.79 8.08 1.79
N ALA A 44 -3.58 8.62 1.93
CA ALA A 44 -2.68 8.83 0.80
C ALA A 44 -2.25 7.50 0.14
N PHE A 45 -2.01 6.47 0.95
CA PHE A 45 -1.65 5.15 0.46
C PHE A 45 -2.83 4.46 -0.24
N LEU A 46 -4.05 4.63 0.26
CA LEU A 46 -5.26 4.17 -0.42
C LEU A 46 -5.40 4.81 -1.80
N ASP A 47 -5.24 6.13 -1.91
CA ASP A 47 -5.27 6.84 -3.19
C ASP A 47 -4.18 6.32 -4.16
N PHE A 48 -2.99 5.98 -3.64
CA PHE A 48 -1.95 5.31 -4.44
C PHE A 48 -2.40 3.93 -4.97
N LEU A 49 -3.05 3.12 -4.14
CA LEU A 49 -3.58 1.81 -4.56
C LEU A 49 -4.70 1.96 -5.60
N GLU A 50 -5.60 2.92 -5.40
CA GLU A 50 -6.68 3.28 -6.34
C GLU A 50 -6.13 3.67 -7.70
N GLN A 51 -5.09 4.51 -7.73
CA GLN A 51 -4.42 4.91 -8.97
C GLN A 51 -3.80 3.73 -9.72
N GLN A 52 -3.31 2.71 -9.00
CA GLN A 52 -2.74 1.51 -9.61
C GLN A 52 -3.81 0.57 -10.17
N MET A 53 -4.99 0.51 -9.54
CA MET A 53 -6.12 -0.28 -10.02
C MET A 53 -6.93 0.45 -11.10
N GLY A 54 -6.90 1.79 -11.10
CA GLY A 54 -7.78 2.62 -11.92
C GLY A 54 -9.22 2.64 -11.42
N GLU A 55 -9.47 2.20 -10.19
CA GLU A 55 -10.78 2.14 -9.53
C GLU A 55 -10.68 2.64 -8.08
N GLU A 56 -11.78 3.20 -7.57
CA GLU A 56 -11.89 3.67 -6.19
C GLU A 56 -12.07 2.47 -5.25
N ILE A 57 -11.37 2.46 -4.11
CA ILE A 57 -11.46 1.43 -3.09
C ILE A 57 -12.57 1.82 -2.12
N GLU A 58 -13.57 0.96 -1.99
CA GLU A 58 -14.56 1.11 -0.92
C GLU A 58 -13.92 0.81 0.44
N VAL A 59 -13.46 1.86 1.12
CA VAL A 59 -12.79 1.79 2.43
C VAL A 59 -13.65 1.09 3.48
N GLU A 60 -14.98 1.15 3.37
CA GLU A 60 -15.92 0.46 4.26
C GLU A 60 -15.91 -1.07 4.10
N ALA A 61 -15.57 -1.56 2.90
CA ALA A 61 -15.45 -2.98 2.58
C ALA A 61 -13.99 -3.47 2.64
N LEU A 62 -13.04 -2.53 2.72
CA LEU A 62 -11.62 -2.82 2.80
C LEU A 62 -11.24 -3.38 4.16
N ASP A 63 -10.62 -4.55 4.15
CA ASP A 63 -9.95 -5.08 5.32
C ASP A 63 -8.56 -4.43 5.45
N ILE A 64 -8.40 -3.53 6.42
CA ILE A 64 -7.13 -2.83 6.71
C ILE A 64 -5.98 -3.82 6.94
N ASP A 65 -6.24 -4.98 7.54
CA ASP A 65 -5.22 -6.01 7.76
C ASP A 65 -4.67 -6.57 6.44
N SER A 66 -5.47 -6.54 5.37
CA SER A 66 -5.05 -6.99 4.04
C SER A 66 -4.06 -6.04 3.36
N ILE A 67 -4.07 -4.76 3.71
CA ILE A 67 -3.15 -3.74 3.18
C ILE A 67 -2.11 -3.28 4.21
N ALA A 68 -2.08 -3.91 5.39
CA ALA A 68 -1.13 -3.59 6.46
C ALA A 68 0.33 -3.82 6.08
N THR A 69 0.59 -4.63 5.05
CA THR A 69 1.93 -4.88 4.52
C THR A 69 1.98 -4.55 3.04
N LEU A 70 3.15 -4.19 2.51
CA LEU A 70 3.31 -3.94 1.07
C LEU A 70 3.02 -5.20 0.23
N HIS A 71 3.34 -6.38 0.76
CA HIS A 71 2.98 -7.65 0.15
C HIS A 71 1.47 -7.83 0.07
N GLY A 72 0.75 -7.61 1.17
CA GLY A 72 -0.70 -7.70 1.20
C GLY A 72 -1.36 -6.69 0.26
N ALA A 73 -0.87 -5.45 0.24
CA ALA A 73 -1.33 -4.41 -0.67
C ALA A 73 -1.09 -4.77 -2.15
N HIS A 74 0.06 -5.36 -2.48
CA HIS A 74 0.33 -5.87 -3.83
C HIS A 74 -0.62 -6.99 -4.24
N GLN A 75 -0.84 -7.95 -3.34
CA GLN A 75 -1.78 -9.06 -3.56
C GLN A 75 -3.22 -8.56 -3.73
N PHE A 76 -3.62 -7.55 -2.96
CA PHE A 76 -4.93 -6.90 -3.07
C PHE A 76 -5.13 -6.28 -4.45
N VAL A 77 -4.16 -5.46 -4.90
CA VAL A 77 -4.18 -4.83 -6.23
C VAL A 77 -4.20 -5.87 -7.37
N GLN A 78 -3.41 -6.94 -7.24
CA GLN A 78 -3.39 -8.03 -8.22
C GLN A 78 -4.68 -8.85 -8.24
N GLY A 79 -5.28 -9.09 -7.07
CA GLY A 79 -6.54 -9.82 -6.94
C GLY A 79 -7.72 -9.09 -7.60
N HIS A 80 -7.75 -7.76 -7.54
CA HIS A 80 -8.80 -6.93 -8.15
C HIS A 80 -8.60 -6.73 -9.66
N THR A 81 -7.37 -6.71 -10.16
CA THR A 81 -7.06 -6.59 -11.61
C THR A 81 -7.52 -7.81 -12.44
N GLN A 82 -7.91 -8.93 -11.80
CA GLN A 82 -8.25 -10.19 -12.50
C GLN A 82 -9.75 -10.51 -12.59
N ALA A 83 -10.64 -9.63 -12.12
CA ALA A 83 -12.10 -9.84 -12.13
C ALA A 83 -12.80 -9.26 -13.38
#